data_AF-A0A3B0ZEQ6-F1
#
_entry.id   AF-A0A3B0ZEQ6-F1
#
_cell.length_a   1.000
_cell.length_b   1.000
_cell.length_c   1.000
_cell.angle_alpha   90.00
_cell.angle_beta   90.00
_cell.angle_gamma   90.00
#
_symmetry.space_group_name_H-M   'P 1'
#
loop_
_entity.id
_entity.type
_entity.pdbx_description
1 polymer ?
#
loop_
_entity_poly.entity_id
_entity_poly.type
_entity_poly.pdbx_seq_one_letter_code
_entity_poly.pdbx_strand_id
1 'polypeptide(L)' 'MSKNPHTVKVTMNLTDQDVDNTDKIRKIFHARSNAAAVSDALSVTVTLASMISEGKEILVRNKRGEIERIVIAGLG' A
#
# COMPACT_ATOMS: atom_id res chain seq x y z
N MET A 1 18.68 -22.88 10.29
CA MET A 1 17.58 -22.71 11.27
C MET A 1 16.42 -22.03 10.57
N SER A 2 15.30 -22.74 10.41
CA SER A 2 14.07 -22.17 9.84
C SER A 2 13.44 -21.24 10.88
N LYS A 3 13.36 -19.94 10.60
CA LYS A 3 12.61 -19.00 11.45
C LYS A 3 11.11 -19.30 11.26
N ASN A 4 10.45 -19.81 12.29
CA ASN A 4 8.99 -19.89 12.28
C ASN A 4 8.42 -18.48 12.08
N PRO A 5 7.58 -18.24 11.07
CA PRO A 5 6.94 -16.95 10.91
C PRO A 5 5.95 -16.73 12.06
N HIS A 6 6.26 -15.77 12.95
CA HIS A 6 5.32 -15.33 13.98
C HIS A 6 4.13 -14.66 13.28
N THR A 7 3.02 -15.38 13.18
CA THR A 7 1.79 -14.85 12.58
C THR A 7 0.97 -14.23 13.70
N VAL A 8 0.82 -12.90 13.68
CA VAL A 8 -0.03 -12.18 14.65
C VAL A 8 -1.40 -11.98 14.02
N LYS A 9 -2.46 -12.49 14.67
CA LYS A 9 -3.83 -12.22 14.24
C LYS A 9 -4.24 -10.83 14.71
N VAL A 10 -4.41 -9.91 13.76
CA VAL A 10 -5.03 -8.60 14.02
C VAL A 10 -6.50 -8.69 13.65
N THR A 11 -7.38 -8.30 14.56
CA THR A 11 -8.84 -8.19 14.30
C THR A 11 -9.21 -6.72 14.37
N MET A 12 -9.99 -6.24 13.41
CA MET A 12 -10.44 -4.86 13.33
C MET A 12 -11.92 -4.80 12.98
N ASN A 13 -12.61 -3.79 13.50
CA ASN A 13 -13.94 -3.43 13.04
C ASN A 13 -13.78 -2.64 11.74
N LEU A 14 -14.26 -3.20 10.63
CA LEU A 14 -14.22 -2.56 9.33
C LEU A 14 -15.48 -1.75 9.11
N THR A 15 -15.33 -0.55 8.56
CA THR A 15 -16.44 0.18 7.96
C THR A 15 -16.71 -0.35 6.55
N ASP A 16 -17.89 -0.06 6.00
CA ASP A 16 -18.20 -0.40 4.61
C ASP A 16 -17.18 0.21 3.63
N GLN A 17 -16.70 1.42 3.94
CA GLN A 17 -15.67 2.09 3.16
C GLN A 17 -14.34 1.33 3.16
N ASP A 18 -13.97 0.71 4.29
CA ASP A 18 -12.75 -0.10 4.40
C ASP A 18 -12.86 -1.39 3.57
N VAL A 19 -14.05 -2.00 3.57
CA VAL A 19 -14.35 -3.18 2.74
C VAL A 19 -14.22 -2.83 1.26
N ASP A 20 -14.85 -1.72 0.84
CA ASP A 20 -14.79 -1.23 -0.54
C ASP A 20 -13.36 -0.89 -0.97
N ASN A 21 -12.58 -0.26 -0.09
CA ASN A 21 -11.19 0.08 -0.35
C ASN A 21 -10.34 -1.19 -0.49
N THR A 22 -10.55 -2.19 0.37
CA THR A 22 -9.85 -3.47 0.30
C THR A 22 -10.13 -4.18 -1.01
N ASP A 23 -11.38 -4.18 -1.47
CA ASP A 23 -11.77 -4.78 -2.75
C ASP A 23 -11.18 -4.03 -3.96
N LYS A 24 -11.09 -2.70 -3.92
CA LYS A 24 -10.40 -1.90 -4.93
C LYS A 24 -8.91 -2.25 -4.99
N ILE A 25 -8.25 -2.30 -3.84
CA ILE A 25 -6.83 -2.66 -3.70
C ILE A 25 -6.59 -4.08 -4.23
N ARG A 26 -7.45 -5.05 -3.89
CA ARG A 26 -7.35 -6.42 -4.41
C ARG A 26 -7.36 -6.44 -5.92
N LYS A 27 -8.23 -5.66 -6.56
CA LYS A 27 -8.33 -5.56 -8.03
C LYS A 27 -7.08 -4.92 -8.64
N ILE A 28 -6.56 -3.84 -8.03
CA ILE A 28 -5.35 -3.13 -8.50
C ILE A 28 -4.11 -4.02 -8.43
N PHE A 29 -3.91 -4.74 -7.32
CA PHE A 29 -2.76 -5.62 -7.14
C PHE A 29 -2.97 -7.03 -7.69
N HIS A 30 -4.15 -7.33 -8.25
CA HIS A 30 -4.53 -8.67 -8.71
C HIS A 30 -4.34 -9.75 -7.62
N ALA A 31 -4.57 -9.38 -6.36
CA ALA A 31 -4.35 -10.26 -5.21
C ALA A 31 -5.42 -11.35 -5.13
N ARG A 32 -5.03 -12.53 -4.64
CA ARG A 32 -5.90 -13.72 -4.55
C ARG A 32 -6.96 -13.63 -3.46
N SER A 33 -6.77 -12.75 -2.48
CA SER A 33 -7.69 -12.54 -1.36
C SER A 33 -7.58 -11.12 -0.81
N ASN A 34 -8.56 -10.70 -0.02
CA ASN A 34 -8.55 -9.40 0.67
C ASN A 34 -7.40 -9.30 1.67
N ALA A 35 -7.08 -10.39 2.39
CA ALA A 35 -5.94 -10.42 3.30
C ALA A 35 -4.60 -10.25 2.57
N ALA A 36 -4.42 -10.90 1.41
CA ALA A 36 -3.24 -10.71 0.58
C ALA A 36 -3.16 -9.25 0.08
N ALA A 37 -4.28 -8.69 -0.37
CA ALA A 37 -4.35 -7.30 -0.82
C ALA A 37 -3.93 -6.30 0.27
N VAL A 38 -4.39 -6.50 1.52
CA VAL A 38 -3.99 -5.67 2.67
C VAL A 38 -2.50 -5.82 2.98
N SER A 39 -1.97 -7.05 2.93
CA SER A 39 -0.54 -7.33 3.16
C SER A 39 0.34 -6.66 2.11
N ASP A 40 -0.05 -6.74 0.83
CA ASP A 40 0.67 -6.12 -0.28
C ASP A 40 0.62 -4.59 -0.17
N ALA A 41 -0.55 -4.03 0.12
CA ALA A 41 -0.73 -2.59 0.33
C ALA A 41 0.11 -2.06 1.49
N LEU A 42 0.18 -2.79 2.61
CA LEU A 42 1.03 -2.41 3.75
C LEU A 42 2.51 -2.40 3.36
N SER A 43 2.98 -3.40 2.62
CA SER A 43 4.37 -3.49 2.17
C SER A 43 4.75 -2.32 1.26
N VAL A 44 3.86 -1.95 0.32
CA VAL A 44 4.03 -0.76 -0.53
C VAL A 44 4.05 0.52 0.30
N THR A 45 3.13 0.64 1.26
CA THR A 45 3.03 1.83 2.13
C THR A 45 4.31 2.02 2.96
N VAL A 46 4.87 0.96 3.53
CA VAL A 46 6.13 1.02 4.27
C VAL A 46 7.28 1.50 3.38
N THR A 47 7.35 0.99 2.15
CA THR A 47 8.38 1.41 1.18
C THR A 47 8.25 2.90 0.85
N LEU A 48 7.04 3.36 0.55
CA LEU A 48 6.78 4.77 0.24
C LEU A 48 7.08 5.68 1.45
N ALA A 49 6.67 5.28 2.65
CA ALA A 49 6.96 6.03 3.87
C ALA A 49 8.47 6.17 4.13
N SER A 50 9.24 5.09 3.94
CA SER A 50 10.71 5.13 4.05
C SER A 50 11.32 6.08 3.03
N MET A 51 10.89 5.99 1.76
CA MET A 51 11.41 6.86 0.70
C MET A 51 11.12 8.34 0.98
N ILE A 52 9.90 8.66 1.42
CA ILE A 52 9.51 10.03 1.79
C ILE A 52 10.34 10.53 2.98
N SER A 53 10.51 9.70 4.02
CA SER A 53 11.32 10.07 5.19
C SER A 53 12.79 10.33 4.86
N GLU A 54 13.30 9.75 3.76
CA GLU A 54 14.64 10.00 3.23
C GLU A 54 14.69 11.23 2.30
N GLY A 55 13.58 11.96 2.13
CA GLY A 55 13.48 13.14 1.26
C GLY A 55 13.38 12.81 -0.23
N LYS A 56 13.03 11.57 -0.60
CA LYS A 56 12.86 11.17 -2.01
C LYS A 56 11.54 11.68 -2.58
N GLU A 57 11.54 11.91 -3.89
CA GLU A 57 10.36 12.37 -4.61
C GLU A 57 9.56 11.21 -5.21
N ILE A 58 8.24 11.39 -5.29
CA ILE A 58 7.34 10.48 -6.01
C ILE A 58 7.05 11.07 -7.38
N LEU A 59 7.44 10.32 -8.41
CA LEU A 59 7.20 10.63 -9.81
C LEU A 59 6.23 9.60 -10.38
N VAL A 60 5.16 10.06 -11.03
CA VAL A 60 4.18 9.18 -11.69
C VAL A 60 4.22 9.42 -13.18
N ARG A 61 4.23 8.33 -13.95
CA ARG A 61 4.07 8.38 -15.40
C ARG A 61 2.59 8.27 -15.74
N ASN A 62 2.03 9.31 -16.36
CA ASN A 62 0.64 9.30 -16.79
C ASN A 62 0.45 8.43 -18.06
N LYS A 63 -0.81 8.27 -18.50
CA LYS A 63 -1.13 7.46 -19.69
C LYS A 63 -0.54 7.99 -21.00
N ARG A 64 -0.13 9.25 -21.04
CA ARG A 64 0.54 9.90 -22.19
C ARG A 64 2.05 9.70 -22.16
N GLY A 65 2.58 9.09 -21.10
CA GLY A 65 4.00 8.89 -20.89
C GLY A 65 4.71 10.07 -20.22
N GLU A 66 3.97 11.14 -19.88
CA GLU A 66 4.53 12.31 -19.22
C GLU A 66 4.80 11.99 -17.74
N ILE A 67 5.88 12.56 -17.19
CA ILE A 67 6.24 12.40 -15.79
C ILE A 67 5.67 13.59 -15.01
N GLU A 68 4.84 13.28 -14.02
CA GLU A 68 4.23 14.23 -13.10
C GLU A 68 4.83 14.05 -11.70
N ARG A 69 5.20 15.16 -11.06
CA ARG A 69 5.65 15.16 -9.66
C ARG A 69 4.44 15.20 -8.75
N ILE A 70 4.36 14.26 -7.81
CA ILE A 70 3.32 14.25 -6.78
C ILE A 70 3.86 14.92 -5.52
N VAL A 71 3.13 15.94 -5.05
CA VAL A 71 3.35 16.57 -3.74
C VAL A 71 2.22 16.14 -2.82
N ILE A 72 2.53 15.33 -1.80
CA ILE A 72 1.54 14.91 -0.81
C ILE A 72 1.72 15.77 0.43
N ALA A 73 0.76 16.69 0.66
CA ALA A 73 0.78 17.55 1.84
C ALA A 73 0.63 16.72 3.13
N GLY A 74 1.51 16.96 4.11
CA GLY A 74 1.49 16.26 5.40
C GLY A 74 2.29 14.95 5.46
N LEU A 75 2.99 14.59 4.38
CA LEU A 75 3.99 13.53 4.35
C LEU A 75 5.38 14.19 4.22
N GLY A 76 5.96 14.53 5.37
CA GLY A 76 7.25 15.22 5.51
C GLY A 76 7.69 15.27 6.96
#